data_AF-A0A9D8TNR9-F1
#
_entry.id   AF-A0A9D8TNR9-F1
#
_cell.length_a   1.000
_cell.length_b   1.000
_cell.length_c   1.000
_cell.angle_alpha   90.00
_cell.angle_beta   90.00
_cell.angle_gamma   90.00
#
_symmetry.space_group_name_H-M   'P 1'
#
loop_
_entity.id
_entity.type
_entity.pdbx_description
1 polymer ?
#
loop_
_entity_poly.entity_id
_entity_poly.type
_entity_poly.pdbx_seq_one_letter_code
_entity_poly.pdbx_strand_id
1 'polypeptide(L)'
;MSTRRSDEPIYWGLFGFGGMVIAFALPAILTLMILQGFGVDCFKLAAIAKTWWGAGALFVIVSASMWHGFHRIYHGLHDLCIHTTRVHHYVLY
;
A
#
# COMPACT_ATOMS: atom_id res chain seq x y z
N MET A 1 32.07 18.71 7.52
CA MET A 1 30.80 18.31 8.16
C MET A 1 30.46 16.91 7.71
N SER A 2 30.27 15.96 8.64
CA SER A 2 29.66 14.68 8.31
C SER A 2 28.17 14.93 8.03
N THR A 3 27.69 14.54 6.85
CA THR A 3 26.26 14.59 6.52
C THR A 3 25.52 13.54 7.33
N ARG A 4 24.36 13.89 7.89
CA ARG A 4 23.49 12.92 8.55
C ARG A 4 23.01 11.91 7.48
N ARG A 5 23.14 10.61 7.78
CA ARG A 5 22.61 9.55 6.93
C ARG A 5 21.08 9.64 6.85
N SER A 6 20.54 9.53 5.64
CA SER A 6 19.10 9.49 5.41
C SER A 6 18.47 8.19 5.93
N ASP A 7 17.26 8.30 6.45
CA ASP A 7 16.35 7.22 6.83
C ASP A 7 15.51 6.68 5.66
N GLU A 8 15.56 7.34 4.50
CA GLU A 8 14.88 6.95 3.25
C GLU A 8 14.98 5.44 2.90
N PRO A 9 16.11 4.74 3.10
CA PRO A 9 16.17 3.30 2.78
C PRO A 9 15.13 2.43 3.51
N ILE A 10 14.66 2.84 4.69
CA ILE A 10 13.63 2.12 5.45
C ILE A 10 12.28 2.25 4.73
N TYR A 11 11.89 3.48 4.42
CA TYR A 11 10.63 3.81 3.74
C TYR A 11 10.60 3.30 2.29
N TRP A 12 11.73 3.41 1.59
CA TRP A 12 11.89 2.87 0.25
C TRP A 12 11.73 1.35 0.21
N GLY A 13 12.22 0.63 1.23
CA GLY A 13 12.00 -0.81 1.36
C GLY A 13 10.53 -1.19 1.49
N LEU A 14 9.78 -0.47 2.35
CA LEU A 14 8.33 -0.67 2.50
C LEU A 14 7.56 -0.28 1.24
N PHE A 15 7.97 0.80 0.56
CA PHE A 15 7.44 1.21 -0.74
C PHE A 15 7.64 0.14 -1.82
N GLY A 16 8.84 -0.44 -1.90
CA GLY A 16 9.17 -1.48 -2.87
C GLY A 16 8.39 -2.77 -2.62
N PHE A 17 8.33 -3.21 -1.35
CA PHE A 17 7.50 -4.35 -0.94
C PHE A 17 6.03 -4.12 -1.27
N GLY A 18 5.49 -2.96 -0.88
CA GLY A 18 4.13 -2.55 -1.19
C GLY A 18 3.82 -2.55 -2.67
N GLY A 19 4.72 -1.96 -3.47
CA GLY A 19 4.60 -1.92 -4.93
C GLY A 19 4.51 -3.30 -5.55
N MET A 20 5.33 -4.24 -5.09
CA MET A 20 5.31 -5.60 -5.61
C MET A 20 4.03 -6.35 -5.23
N VAL A 21 3.61 -6.25 -3.96
CA VAL A 21 2.37 -6.90 -3.48
C VAL A 21 1.17 -6.40 -4.28
N ILE A 22 1.03 -5.08 -4.45
CA ILE A 22 -0.12 -4.53 -5.18
C ILE A 22 -0.06 -4.83 -6.68
N ALA A 23 1.14 -4.86 -7.29
CA ALA A 23 1.26 -5.14 -8.73
C ALA A 23 0.61 -6.48 -9.11
N PHE A 24 0.64 -7.47 -8.21
CA PHE A 24 -0.04 -8.75 -8.41
C PHE A 24 -1.46 -8.77 -7.84
N ALA A 25 -1.67 -8.25 -6.63
CA ALA A 25 -2.95 -8.39 -5.93
C ALA A 25 -4.05 -7.51 -6.51
N LEU A 26 -3.75 -6.26 -6.88
CA LEU A 26 -4.76 -5.28 -7.30
C LEU A 26 -5.49 -5.73 -8.58
N PRO A 27 -4.81 -6.17 -9.67
CA PRO A 27 -5.50 -6.66 -10.86
C PRO A 27 -6.46 -7.83 -10.54
N ALA A 28 -6.02 -8.81 -9.76
CA ALA A 28 -6.84 -9.96 -9.41
C ALA A 28 -8.07 -9.58 -8.57
N ILE A 29 -7.88 -8.74 -7.54
CA ILE A 29 -8.97 -8.28 -6.67
C ILE A 29 -9.97 -7.45 -7.47
N LEU A 30 -9.51 -6.53 -8.32
CA LEU A 30 -10.39 -5.72 -9.16
C LEU A 30 -11.21 -6.58 -10.12
N THR A 31 -10.60 -7.57 -10.77
CA THR A 31 -11.33 -8.52 -11.62
C THR A 31 -12.41 -9.26 -10.84
N LEU A 32 -12.09 -9.79 -9.65
CA LEU A 32 -13.06 -10.50 -8.80
C LEU A 32 -14.21 -9.58 -8.35
N MET A 33 -13.91 -8.33 -7.98
CA MET A 33 -14.92 -7.35 -7.60
C MET A 33 -15.84 -6.98 -8.77
N ILE A 34 -15.27 -6.81 -9.97
CA ILE A 34 -16.05 -6.51 -11.19
C ILE A 34 -16.98 -7.67 -11.54
N LEU A 35 -16.47 -8.91 -11.55
CA LEU A 35 -17.28 -10.10 -11.83
C LEU A 35 -18.40 -10.30 -10.79
N GLN A 36 -18.11 -10.04 -9.51
CA GLN A 36 -19.12 -10.04 -8.46
C GLN A 36 -20.21 -9.00 -8.71
N GLY A 37 -19.84 -7.80 -9.18
CA GLY A 37 -20.77 -6.75 -9.59
C GLY A 37 -21.68 -7.14 -10.77
N PHE A 38 -21.23 -8.04 -11.64
CA PHE A 38 -22.03 -8.64 -12.72
C PHE A 38 -22.85 -9.86 -12.28
N GLY A 39 -22.86 -10.20 -10.98
CA GLY A 39 -23.67 -11.28 -10.43
C GLY A 39 -22.98 -12.65 -10.41
N VAL A 40 -21.68 -12.73 -10.70
CA VAL A 40 -20.90 -13.96 -10.54
C VAL A 40 -20.47 -14.11 -9.08
N ASP A 41 -20.94 -15.14 -8.37
CA ASP A 41 -20.55 -15.41 -6.97
C ASP A 41 -19.11 -15.98 -6.88
N CYS A 42 -18.11 -15.13 -7.13
CA CYS A 42 -16.69 -15.51 -7.15
C CYS A 42 -15.84 -14.87 -6.06
N PHE A 43 -16.33 -13.86 -5.33
CA PHE A 43 -15.55 -13.13 -4.34
C PHE A 43 -16.14 -13.20 -2.93
N LYS A 44 -15.78 -14.24 -2.18
CA LYS A 44 -16.26 -14.50 -0.81
C LYS A 44 -15.36 -13.88 0.25
N LEU A 45 -15.21 -12.55 0.24
CA LEU A 45 -14.32 -11.82 1.15
C LEU A 45 -14.52 -12.18 2.63
N ALA A 46 -15.78 -12.28 3.07
CA ALA A 46 -16.09 -12.64 4.47
C ALA A 46 -15.63 -14.05 4.85
N ALA A 47 -15.62 -15.00 3.92
CA ALA A 47 -15.12 -16.35 4.17
C ALA A 47 -13.58 -16.35 4.25
N ILE A 48 -12.91 -15.59 3.38
CA ILE A 48 -11.46 -15.40 3.40
C ILE A 48 -11.02 -14.81 4.74
N ALA A 49 -11.68 -13.72 5.17
CA ALA A 49 -11.35 -13.00 6.40
C ALA A 49 -11.56 -13.81 7.69
N LYS A 50 -12.39 -14.87 7.66
CA LYS A 50 -12.61 -15.75 8.82
C LYS A 50 -11.47 -16.75 9.04
N THR A 51 -10.62 -16.96 8.04
CA THR A 51 -9.43 -17.80 8.18
C THR A 51 -8.24 -16.95 8.63
N TRP A 52 -7.41 -17.48 9.52
CA TRP A 52 -6.25 -16.72 10.02
C TRP A 52 -5.27 -16.35 8.90
N TRP A 53 -5.00 -17.27 7.97
CA TRP A 53 -4.17 -17.01 6.80
C TRP A 53 -4.80 -15.97 5.87
N GLY A 54 -6.11 -16.05 5.62
CA GLY A 54 -6.81 -15.09 4.77
C GLY A 54 -6.86 -13.69 5.39
N ALA A 55 -7.12 -13.60 6.70
CA ALA A 55 -7.00 -12.35 7.45
C ALA A 55 -5.58 -11.77 7.39
N GLY A 56 -4.56 -12.61 7.55
CA GLY A 56 -3.15 -12.20 7.43
C GLY A 56 -2.80 -11.71 6.02
N ALA A 57 -3.25 -12.39 4.98
CA ALA A 57 -3.06 -11.97 3.59
C ALA A 57 -3.76 -10.63 3.31
N LEU A 58 -4.99 -10.45 3.78
CA LEU A 58 -5.72 -9.18 3.66
C LEU A 58 -5.00 -8.05 4.39
N PHE A 59 -4.51 -8.30 5.60
CA PHE A 59 -3.70 -7.32 6.35
C PHE A 59 -2.47 -6.91 5.54
N VAL A 60 -1.70 -7.87 5.03
CA VAL A 60 -0.51 -7.58 4.21
C VAL A 60 -0.89 -6.77 2.97
N ILE A 61 -1.90 -7.17 2.20
CA ILE A 61 -2.30 -6.46 0.98
C ILE A 61 -2.71 -5.02 1.30
N VAL A 62 -3.54 -4.81 2.33
CA VAL A 62 -4.02 -3.47 2.72
C VAL A 62 -2.85 -2.61 3.21
N SER A 63 -2.08 -3.09 4.18
CA SER A 63 -0.96 -2.34 4.75
C SER A 63 0.12 -2.05 3.71
N ALA A 64 0.45 -3.01 2.85
CA ALA A 64 1.45 -2.85 1.80
C ALA A 64 0.97 -1.85 0.72
N SER A 65 -0.33 -1.84 0.40
CA SER A 65 -0.94 -0.81 -0.46
C SER A 65 -0.80 0.59 0.13
N MET A 66 -1.04 0.73 1.44
CA MET A 66 -0.90 2.00 2.15
C MET A 66 0.54 2.51 2.12
N TRP A 67 1.52 1.67 2.48
CA TRP A 67 2.95 2.06 2.44
C TRP A 67 3.39 2.48 1.05
N HIS A 68 2.98 1.76 0.01
CA HIS A 68 3.31 2.13 -1.37
C HIS A 68 2.70 3.48 -1.76
N GLY A 69 1.41 3.68 -1.46
CA GLY A 69 0.69 4.90 -1.79
C GLY A 69 1.21 6.12 -1.04
N PHE A 70 1.40 6.01 0.29
CA PHE A 70 1.85 7.11 1.13
C PHE A 70 3.25 7.58 0.79
N HIS A 71 4.18 6.66 0.48
CA HIS A 71 5.51 7.03 0.00
C HIS A 71 5.44 7.85 -1.29
N ARG A 72 4.59 7.46 -2.25
CA ARG A 72 4.38 8.23 -3.49
C ARG A 72 3.71 9.58 -3.23
N ILE A 73 2.75 9.65 -2.31
CA ILE A 73 2.10 10.91 -1.95
C ILE A 73 3.13 11.85 -1.29
N TYR A 74 3.96 11.36 -0.37
CA TYR A 74 4.98 12.15 0.32
C TYR A 74 5.97 12.79 -0.67
N HIS A 75 6.51 11.99 -1.60
CA HIS A 75 7.39 12.52 -2.64
C HIS A 75 6.63 13.39 -3.66
N GLY A 76 5.38 13.05 -3.97
CA GLY A 76 4.51 13.85 -4.83
C GLY A 76 4.22 15.24 -4.28
N LEU A 77 4.24 15.45 -2.96
CA LEU A 77 4.14 16.80 -2.38
C LEU A 77 5.30 17.68 -2.82
N HIS A 78 6.52 17.15 -2.79
CA HIS A 78 7.70 17.87 -3.25
C HIS A 78 7.61 18.19 -4.75
N ASP A 79 7.15 17.23 -5.56
CA ASP A 79 6.96 17.42 -7.02
C ASP A 79 5.91 18.49 -7.34
N LEU A 80 4.91 18.66 -6.46
CA LEU A 80 3.90 19.72 -6.53
C LEU A 80 4.35 21.03 -5.88
N CYS A 81 5.63 21.17 -5.52
CA CYS A 81 6.22 22.32 -4.83
C CYS A 81 5.58 22.61 -3.44
N ILE A 82 4.96 21.61 -2.81
CA ILE A 82 4.46 21.69 -1.44
C ILE A 82 5.63 21.36 -0.50
N HIS A 83 5.98 22.31 0.37
CA HIS A 83 7.08 22.13 1.30
C HIS A 83 6.71 21.10 2.37
N THR A 84 7.40 19.96 2.37
CA THR A 84 7.19 18.92 3.35
C THR A 84 7.61 19.40 4.74
N THR A 85 6.83 19.00 5.74
CA THR A 85 7.06 19.34 7.15
C THR A 85 7.13 18.05 7.95
N ARG A 86 7.52 18.12 9.23
CA ARG A 86 7.50 16.95 10.11
C ARG A 86 6.11 16.31 10.22
N VAL A 87 5.05 17.09 10.09
CA VAL A 87 3.68 16.56 10.10
C VAL A 87 3.45 15.66 8.89
N HIS A 88 3.85 16.09 7.69
CA HIS A 88 3.76 15.27 6.49
C HIS A 88 4.57 13.98 6.63
N HIS A 89 5.75 14.06 7.26
CA HIS A 89 6.55 12.89 7.57
C HIS A 89 5.80 11.93 8.50
N TYR A 90 5.35 12.35 9.68
CA TYR A 90 4.65 11.46 10.63
C TYR A 90 3.31 10.89 10.14
N VAL A 91 2.66 11.57 9.18
CA VAL A 91 1.38 11.12 8.62
C VAL A 91 1.60 10.08 7.51
N LEU A 92 2.67 10.24 6.72
CA LEU A 92 2.91 9.40 5.54
C LEU A 92 4.00 8.33 5.79
N TYR A 93 4.72 8.42 6.91
CA TYR A 93 5.80 7.55 7.38
C TYR A 93 5.74 7.29 8.88
#